data_AF-A0A1H3PKD2-F1
#
_entry.id   AF-A0A1H3PKD2-F1
#
_cell.length_a   1.000
_cell.length_b   1.000
_cell.length_c   1.000
_cell.angle_alpha   90.00
_cell.angle_beta   90.00
_cell.angle_gamma   90.00
#
_symmetry.space_group_name_H-M   'P 1'
#
loop_
_entity.id
_entity.type
_entity.pdbx_description
1 polymer ?
#
loop_
_entity_poly.entity_id
_entity_poly.type
_entity_poly.pdbx_seq_one_letter_code
_entity_poly.pdbx_strand_id
1 'polypeptide(L)' 'MKIILIAIDTLRADRLGCYGYHDDISPNIDGLAKDGILFENMIAENNVTQSTLYR' A
#
# COMPACT_ATOMS: atom_id res chain seq x y z
N MET A 1 -5.95 -20.28 11.65
CA MET A 1 -6.00 -18.99 10.92
C MET A 1 -4.57 -18.50 10.74
N LYS A 2 -4.18 -18.05 9.54
CA LYS A 2 -2.85 -17.46 9.30
C LYS A 2 -3.05 -16.03 8.81
N ILE A 3 -2.24 -15.09 9.30
CA ILE A 3 -2.29 -13.68 8.95
C ILE A 3 -0.88 -13.26 8.54
N ILE A 4 -0.78 -12.50 7.45
CA ILE A 4 0.46 -11.89 6.98
C ILE A 4 0.19 -10.38 6.88
N LEU A 5 1.04 -9.58 7.54
CA LEU A 5 1.07 -8.13 7.42
C LEU A 5 2.30 -7.75 6.61
N ILE A 6 2.10 -7.01 5.52
CA ILE A 6 3.16 -6.49 4.67
C ILE A 6 3.21 -4.97 4.86
N ALA A 7 4.33 -4.46 5.37
CA ALA A 7 4.62 -3.04 5.44
C ALA A 7 5.79 -2.73 4.49
N ILE A 8 5.68 -1.65 3.72
CA ILE A 8 6.66 -1.26 2.69
C ILE A 8 7.15 0.16 3.00
N ASP A 9 8.46 0.36 2.91
CA ASP A 9 9.07 1.66 3.20
C ASP A 9 8.92 2.62 2.00
N THR A 10 8.44 3.83 2.27
CA THR A 10 8.40 4.97 1.32
C THR A 10 7.52 4.75 0.06
N LEU A 11 6.73 3.68 0.01
CA LEU A 11 5.80 3.43 -1.11
C LEU A 11 4.68 4.47 -1.13
N ARG A 12 4.49 5.12 -2.28
CA ARG A 12 3.40 6.07 -2.51
C ARG A 12 2.23 5.41 -3.22
N ALA A 13 1.00 5.76 -2.83
CA ALA A 13 -0.21 5.27 -3.49
C ALA A 13 -0.23 5.62 -4.99
N ASP A 14 0.19 6.83 -5.36
CA ASP A 14 0.22 7.30 -6.76
C ASP A 14 1.28 6.63 -7.65
N ARG A 15 1.98 5.61 -7.15
CA ARG A 15 2.91 4.75 -7.89
C ARG A 15 2.40 3.32 -8.11
N LEU A 16 1.15 3.06 -7.75
CA LEU A 16 0.51 1.77 -7.90
C LEU A 16 -0.61 1.83 -8.95
N GLY A 17 -0.69 0.82 -9.81
CA GLY A 17 -1.68 0.71 -10.88
C GLY A 17 -3.12 0.67 -10.35
N CYS A 18 -3.35 0.03 -9.20
CA CYS A 18 -4.65 0.01 -8.52
C CYS A 18 -5.13 1.39 -8.04
N TYR A 19 -4.23 2.37 -7.95
CA TYR A 19 -4.56 3.79 -7.68
C TYR A 19 -4.50 4.67 -8.94
N GLY A 20 -4.35 4.07 -10.13
CA GLY A 20 -4.36 4.77 -11.41
C GLY A 20 -2.98 5.14 -11.97
N TYR A 21 -1.89 4.59 -11.43
CA TYR A 21 -0.57 4.75 -12.05
C TYR A 21 -0.51 4.03 -13.41
N HIS A 22 0.18 4.60 -14.39
CA HIS A 22 0.11 4.18 -15.79
C HIS A 22 1.08 3.06 -16.15
N ASP A 23 2.22 2.96 -15.46
CA ASP A 23 3.19 1.91 -15.74
C ASP A 23 2.83 0.61 -14.99
N ASP A 24 3.08 -0.54 -15.63
CA ASP A 24 2.87 -1.87 -15.06
C ASP A 24 4.03 -2.28 -14.13
N ILE A 25 4.21 -1.52 -13.04
CA ILE A 25 5.27 -1.76 -12.05
C ILE A 25 4.78 -2.42 -10.76
N SER A 26 3.47 -2.59 -10.60
CA SER A 26 2.83 -3.12 -9.40
C SER A 26 1.88 -4.31 -9.62
N PRO A 27 2.05 -5.19 -10.62
CA PRO A 27 1.02 -6.16 -11.00
C PRO A 27 0.57 -7.10 -9.87
N ASN A 28 1.46 -7.45 -8.94
CA ASN A 28 1.12 -8.28 -7.78
C ASN A 28 0.25 -7.54 -6.74
N ILE A 29 0.54 -6.26 -6.50
CA ILE A 29 -0.26 -5.42 -5.58
C ILE A 29 -1.61 -5.11 -6.23
N ASP A 30 -1.62 -4.88 -7.54
CA ASP A 30 -2.84 -4.62 -8.31
C ASP A 30 -3.75 -5.85 -8.37
N GLY A 31 -3.17 -7.04 -8.48
CA GLY A 31 -3.90 -8.31 -8.33
C GLY A 31 -4.53 -8.45 -6.94
N LEU A 32 -3.77 -8.18 -5.88
CA LEU A 32 -4.28 -8.23 -4.51
C LEU A 32 -5.45 -7.24 -4.28
N ALA A 33 -5.37 -6.04 -4.87
CA ALA A 33 -6.44 -5.05 -4.79
C ALA A 33 -7.73 -5.50 -5.50
N LYS A 34 -7.63 -6.25 -6.61
CA LYS A 34 -8.79 -6.80 -7.33
C LYS A 34 -9.51 -7.89 -6.55
N ASP A 35 -8.76 -8.71 -5.82
CA ASP A 35 -9.31 -9.82 -5.03
C ASP A 35 -9.70 -9.40 -3.60
N GLY A 36 -9.43 -8.14 -3.24
CA GLY A 36 -9.58 -7.62 -1.89
C GLY A 36 -10.37 -6.31 -1.82
N ILE A 37 -10.04 -5.49 -0.82
CA ILE A 37 -10.61 -4.16 -0.62
C ILE A 37 -9.49 -3.13 -0.76
N LEU A 38 -9.68 -2.16 -1.66
CA LEU A 38 -8.80 -1.01 -1.82
C LEU A 38 -9.29 0.15 -0.96
N PHE A 39 -8.42 0.68 -0.12
CA PHE A 39 -8.71 1.90 0.65
C PHE A 39 -8.18 3.13 -0.11
N GLU A 40 -9.09 3.95 -0.64
CA GLU A 40 -8.72 5.15 -1.40
C GLU A 40 -8.26 6.32 -0.49
N ASN A 41 -8.71 6.31 0.77
CA ASN A 41 -8.43 7.37 1.74
C ASN A 41 -7.77 6.79 3.00
N MET A 42 -6.50 6.38 2.87
CA MET A 42 -5.68 5.88 3.97
C MET A 42 -4.47 6.79 4.18
N ILE A 43 -4.47 7.54 5.27
CA ILE A 43 -3.44 8.54 5.59
C ILE A 43 -2.66 8.08 6.82
N ALA A 44 -1.33 8.09 6.72
CA ALA A 44 -0.45 7.78 7.85
C ALA A 44 -0.52 8.89 8.93
N GLU A 45 -0.32 8.51 10.20
CA GLU A 45 -0.29 9.48 11.31
C GLU A 45 0.89 10.47 11.19
N ASN A 46 1.97 10.06 10.51
CA ASN A 46 3.18 10.85 10.31
C ASN A 46 3.92 10.44 9.02
N ASN A 47 4.93 11.19 8.61
CA ASN A 47 5.77 10.93 7.43
C ASN A 47 7.15 10.33 7.76
N VAL A 48 7.35 9.81 8.97
CA VAL A 48 8.61 9.17 9.39
C VAL A 48 8.37 7.75 9.89
N THR A 49 9.21 6.82 9.46
CA THR A 49 9.11 5.39 9.79
C THR A 49 9.05 5.14 11.30
N GLN A 50 9.83 5.90 12.07
CA GLN A 50 9.93 5.70 13.53
C GLN A 50 8.58 5.87 14.23
N SER A 51 7.85 6.96 13.97
CA SER A 51 6.58 7.25 14.67
C SER A 51 5.39 6.50 14.07
N THR A 52 5.44 6.11 12.80
CA THR A 52 4.35 5.36 12.15
C THR A 52 4.37 3.86 12.43
N LEU A 53 5.55 3.25 12.63
CA LEU A 53 5.67 1.80 12.80
C LEU A 53 5.97 1.34 14.23
N TYR A 54 6.75 2.09 15.00
CA TYR A 54 7.26 1.65 16.31
C TYR A 54 6.54 2.29 17.50
N ARG A 55 5.40 2.94 17.25
CA ARG A 55 4.60 3.64 18.25
C ARG A 55 3.34 2.86 18.56
#